data_AF-A0A846T245-F1
#
_entry.id   AF-A0A846T245-F1
#
_cell.length_a   1.000
_cell.length_b   1.000
_cell.length_c   1.000
_cell.angle_alpha   90.00
_cell.angle_beta   90.00
_cell.angle_gamma   90.00
#
_symmetry.space_group_name_H-M   'P 1'
#
loop_
_entity.id
_entity.type
_entity.pdbx_description
1 polymer ?
#
loop_
_entity_poly.entity_id
_entity_poly.type
_entity_poly.pdbx_seq_one_letter_code
_entity_poly.pdbx_strand_id
1 'polypeptide(L)'
;MDLLSFDAEPLFFENPPSEEVVQLIQQATEDYKSGAAETFLRRAYDLAPENLMVLVTLFRYYFYQQRFTDATIISQQARAVIRHQLGLPDDWREISEARLFGSNQNNMVMVRFYLLCLKGEAYMLIRQGQF
;
A
#
# COMPACT_ATOMS: atom_id res chain seq x y z
N MET A 1 20.63 8.16 9.84
CA MET A 1 19.75 7.44 8.91
C MET A 1 18.48 7.15 9.67
N ASP A 2 17.38 7.84 9.35
CA ASP A 2 16.09 7.56 9.99
C ASP A 2 15.54 6.27 9.39
N LEU A 3 15.41 5.23 10.20
CA LEU A 3 14.84 3.94 9.76
C LEU A 3 13.35 4.08 9.37
N LEU A 4 12.71 5.20 9.71
CA LEU A 4 11.34 5.53 9.38
C LEU A 4 11.18 6.40 8.12
N SER A 5 12.28 6.90 7.54
CA SER A 5 12.21 7.59 6.24
C SER A 5 12.03 6.56 5.13
N PHE A 6 10.78 6.30 4.76
CA PHE A 6 10.42 5.45 3.62
C PHE A 6 10.02 6.33 2.43
N ASP A 7 10.77 6.20 1.35
CA ASP A 7 10.39 6.76 0.06
C ASP A 7 9.66 5.69 -0.76
N ALA A 8 8.41 5.98 -1.11
CA ALA A 8 7.54 5.09 -1.88
C ALA A 8 7.76 5.23 -3.38
N GLU A 9 8.40 6.31 -3.84
CA GLU A 9 8.59 6.60 -5.27
C GLU A 9 9.19 5.43 -6.04
N PRO A 10 10.24 4.71 -5.54
CA PRO A 10 10.81 3.57 -6.25
C PRO A 10 9.80 2.43 -6.52
N LEU A 11 8.75 2.27 -5.70
CA LEU A 11 7.72 1.25 -5.92
C LEU A 11 6.84 1.55 -7.13
N PHE A 12 6.67 2.82 -7.48
CA PHE A 12 5.76 3.25 -8.54
C PHE A 12 6.40 3.16 -9.93
N PHE A 13 7.74 3.10 -10.01
CA PHE A 13 8.47 3.02 -11.28
C PHE A 13 8.52 1.61 -11.88
N GLU A 14 8.39 0.56 -11.07
CA GLU A 14 8.44 -0.81 -11.59
C GLU A 14 7.16 -1.21 -12.34
N ASN A 15 6.03 -0.62 -11.99
CA ASN A 15 4.75 -0.83 -12.67
C ASN A 15 3.98 0.50 -12.75
N PRO A 16 4.33 1.38 -13.70
CA PRO A 16 3.67 2.67 -13.81
C PRO A 16 2.20 2.48 -14.18
N PRO A 17 1.27 3.21 -13.53
CA PRO A 17 -0.14 3.17 -13.91
C PRO A 17 -0.36 3.75 -15.32
N SER A 18 -1.50 3.41 -15.92
CA SER A 18 -1.94 4.03 -17.17
C SER A 18 -2.22 5.52 -17.00
N GLU A 19 -2.17 6.29 -18.09
CA GLU A 19 -2.44 7.73 -18.06
C GLU A 19 -3.84 8.04 -17.49
N GLU A 20 -4.86 7.23 -17.81
CA GLU A 20 -6.21 7.37 -17.25
C GLU A 20 -6.19 7.24 -15.72
N VAL A 21 -5.45 6.26 -15.18
CA VAL A 21 -5.33 6.05 -13.73
C VAL A 21 -4.61 7.24 -13.07
N VAL A 22 -3.56 7.76 -13.69
CA VAL A 22 -2.86 8.97 -13.19
C VAL A 22 -3.80 10.17 -13.15
N GLN A 23 -4.58 10.39 -14.21
CA GLN A 23 -5.55 11.49 -14.26
C GLN A 23 -6.62 11.35 -13.17
N LEU A 24 -7.12 10.14 -12.92
CA LEU A 24 -8.08 9.89 -11.84
C LEU A 24 -7.49 10.16 -10.44
N ILE A 25 -6.24 9.77 -10.20
CA ILE A 25 -5.54 10.08 -8.94
C ILE A 25 -5.35 11.60 -8.77
N GLN A 26 -5.02 12.30 -9.85
CA GLN A 26 -4.88 13.76 -9.84
C GLN A 26 -6.21 14.44 -9.52
N GLN A 27 -7.29 14.05 -10.20
CA GLN A 27 -8.65 14.55 -9.94
C GLN A 27 -9.05 14.32 -8.47
N ALA A 28 -8.78 13.14 -7.92
CA ALA A 28 -9.04 12.86 -6.52
C ALA A 28 -8.29 13.79 -5.55
N THR A 29 -7.07 14.20 -5.91
CA THR A 29 -6.25 15.11 -5.11
C THR A 29 -6.80 16.53 -5.15
N GLU A 30 -7.22 17.00 -6.32
CA GLU A 30 -7.85 18.31 -6.52
C GLU A 30 -9.20 18.40 -5.77
N ASP A 31 -9.98 17.32 -5.81
CA ASP A 31 -11.29 17.21 -5.19
C ASP A 31 -11.28 16.66 -3.75
N TYR A 32 -10.11 16.59 -3.10
CA TYR A 32 -9.99 16.02 -1.74
C TYR A 32 -10.95 16.67 -0.72
N LYS A 33 -11.26 17.96 -0.88
CA LYS A 33 -12.15 18.71 0.00
C LYS A 33 -13.63 18.67 -0.39
N SER A 34 -13.94 18.33 -1.64
CA SER A 34 -15.31 18.39 -2.19
C SER A 34 -16.09 17.09 -1.98
N GLY A 35 -15.43 16.03 -1.48
CA GLY A 35 -16.03 14.71 -1.23
C GLY A 35 -16.11 13.81 -2.46
N ALA A 36 -15.84 14.33 -3.66
CA ALA A 36 -15.80 13.54 -4.90
C ALA A 36 -14.54 12.66 -5.02
N ALA A 37 -13.52 12.93 -4.21
CA ALA A 37 -12.24 12.21 -4.23
C ALA A 37 -12.37 10.68 -4.11
N GLU A 38 -13.29 10.15 -3.28
CA GLU A 38 -13.46 8.69 -3.17
C GLU A 38 -13.89 8.06 -4.50
N THR A 39 -14.76 8.74 -5.25
CA THR A 39 -15.29 8.23 -6.52
C THR A 39 -14.17 8.07 -7.54
N PHE A 40 -13.31 9.08 -7.68
CA PHE A 40 -12.17 9.01 -8.60
C PHE A 40 -11.16 7.94 -8.19
N LEU A 41 -10.88 7.83 -6.89
CA LEU A 41 -9.98 6.79 -6.38
C LEU A 41 -10.55 5.38 -6.59
N ARG A 42 -11.83 5.16 -6.34
CA ARG A 42 -12.49 3.87 -6.61
C ARG A 42 -12.44 3.51 -8.09
N ARG A 43 -12.65 4.47 -8.98
CA ARG A 43 -12.50 4.23 -10.42
C ARG A 43 -11.05 3.89 -10.80
N ALA A 44 -10.07 4.56 -10.22
CA ALA A 44 -8.66 4.21 -10.41
C ALA A 44 -8.34 2.79 -9.92
N TYR A 45 -8.95 2.39 -8.79
CA TYR A 45 -8.85 1.04 -8.24
C TYR A 45 -9.48 -0.01 -9.15
N ASP A 46 -10.66 0.24 -9.70
CA ASP A 46 -11.31 -0.70 -10.62
C ASP A 46 -10.47 -0.94 -11.89
N LEU A 47 -9.76 0.09 -12.37
CA LEU A 47 -8.87 0.00 -13.53
C LEU A 47 -7.53 -0.69 -13.22
N ALA A 48 -7.01 -0.52 -12.01
CA ALA A 48 -5.68 -0.99 -11.63
C ALA A 48 -5.62 -1.43 -10.16
N PRO A 49 -6.30 -2.54 -9.79
CA PRO A 49 -6.52 -2.92 -8.39
C PRO A 49 -5.25 -3.38 -7.66
N GLU A 50 -4.24 -3.81 -8.41
CA GLU A 50 -2.94 -4.25 -7.86
C GLU A 50 -1.84 -3.19 -8.01
N ASN A 51 -2.16 -2.01 -8.56
CA ASN A 51 -1.16 -0.95 -8.71
C ASN A 51 -0.88 -0.29 -7.37
N LEU A 52 0.39 -0.31 -6.94
CA LEU A 52 0.80 0.20 -5.64
C LEU A 52 0.55 1.71 -5.47
N MET A 53 0.63 2.50 -6.55
CA MET A 53 0.31 3.94 -6.49
C MET A 53 -1.15 4.16 -6.15
N VAL A 54 -2.05 3.40 -6.78
CA VAL A 54 -3.48 3.43 -6.51
C VAL A 54 -3.76 2.99 -5.06
N LEU A 55 -3.23 1.85 -4.65
CA LEU A 55 -3.43 1.29 -3.31
C LEU A 55 -2.91 2.22 -2.21
N VAL A 56 -1.70 2.78 -2.36
CA VAL A 56 -1.14 3.73 -1.39
C VAL A 56 -1.97 5.01 -1.31
N THR A 57 -2.50 5.48 -2.44
CA THR A 57 -3.33 6.69 -2.48
C THR A 57 -4.69 6.45 -1.79
N LEU A 58 -5.37 5.33 -2.07
CA LEU A 58 -6.59 4.93 -1.37
C LEU A 58 -6.37 4.74 0.13
N PHE A 59 -5.27 4.08 0.50
CA PHE A 59 -4.91 3.89 1.90
C PHE A 59 -4.81 5.23 2.63
N ARG A 60 -4.07 6.21 2.07
CA ARG A 60 -3.93 7.55 2.67
C ARG A 60 -5.28 8.26 2.79
N TYR A 61 -6.11 8.17 1.75
CA TYR A 61 -7.46 8.75 1.73
C TYR A 61 -8.33 8.23 2.88
N TYR A 62 -8.38 6.91 3.10
CA TYR A 62 -9.15 6.32 4.21
C TYR A 62 -8.51 6.56 5.57
N PHE A 63 -7.19 6.45 5.66
CA PHE A 63 -6.46 6.63 6.91
C PHE A 63 -6.62 8.04 7.49
N TYR A 64 -6.50 9.09 6.66
CA TYR A 64 -6.67 10.47 7.12
C TYR A 64 -8.10 10.81 7.55
N GLN A 65 -9.08 10.08 7.03
CA GLN A 65 -10.48 10.18 7.47
C GLN A 65 -10.81 9.26 8.65
N GLN A 66 -9.81 8.61 9.24
CA GLN A 66 -9.97 7.66 10.35
C GLN A 66 -10.88 6.45 10.01
N ARG A 67 -11.06 6.16 8.72
CA ARG A 67 -11.78 4.98 8.23
C ARG A 67 -10.85 3.75 8.27
N PHE A 68 -10.48 3.35 9.50
CA PHE A 68 -9.45 2.33 9.71
C PHE A 68 -9.82 0.96 9.14
N THR A 69 -11.11 0.63 9.05
CA THR A 69 -11.57 -0.64 8.46
C THR A 69 -11.22 -0.69 6.97
N ASP A 70 -11.59 0.37 6.24
CA ASP A 70 -11.28 0.47 4.80
C ASP A 70 -9.77 0.57 4.56
N ALA A 71 -9.06 1.36 5.37
CA ALA A 71 -7.60 1.47 5.29
C ALA A 71 -6.90 0.12 5.54
N THR A 72 -7.41 -0.71 6.45
CA THR A 72 -6.87 -2.06 6.72
C THR A 72 -7.03 -2.97 5.51
N ILE A 73 -8.19 -2.95 4.86
CA ILE A 73 -8.45 -3.75 3.65
C ILE A 73 -7.45 -3.37 2.55
N ILE A 74 -7.27 -2.07 2.28
CA ILE A 74 -6.33 -1.61 1.25
C ILE A 74 -4.88 -1.94 1.62
N SER A 75 -4.50 -1.83 2.90
CA SER A 75 -3.16 -2.19 3.37
C SER A 75 -2.86 -3.68 3.16
N GLN A 76 -3.82 -4.55 3.46
CA GLN A 76 -3.71 -6.00 3.25
C GLN A 76 -3.58 -6.36 1.76
N GLN A 77 -4.31 -5.66 0.88
CA GLN A 77 -4.18 -5.83 -0.57
C GLN A 77 -2.80 -5.41 -1.07
N ALA A 78 -2.30 -4.23 -0.66
CA ALA A 78 -0.96 -3.78 -1.00
C ALA A 78 0.12 -4.75 -0.49
N ARG A 79 -0.06 -5.29 0.73
CA ARG A 79 0.81 -6.31 1.29
C ARG A 79 0.77 -7.61 0.49
N ALA A 80 -0.39 -8.04 0.02
CA ALA A 80 -0.53 -9.22 -0.83
C ALA A 80 0.19 -9.07 -2.17
N VAL A 81 0.08 -7.90 -2.83
CA VAL A 81 0.82 -7.60 -4.07
C VAL A 81 2.33 -7.78 -3.86
N ILE A 82 2.88 -7.15 -2.82
CA ILE A 82 4.31 -7.27 -2.51
C ILE A 82 4.70 -8.68 -2.08
N ARG A 83 3.86 -9.36 -1.30
CA ARG A 83 4.09 -10.76 -0.91
C ARG A 83 4.28 -11.64 -2.16
N HIS A 84 3.41 -11.50 -3.15
CA HIS A 84 3.49 -12.25 -4.40
C HIS A 84 4.76 -11.91 -5.19
N GLN A 85 5.13 -10.63 -5.30
CA GLN A 85 6.35 -10.19 -5.97
C GLN A 85 7.63 -10.70 -5.30
N LEU A 86 7.63 -10.79 -3.97
CA LEU A 86 8.76 -11.30 -3.18
C LEU A 86 8.76 -12.83 -3.00
N GLY A 87 7.72 -13.54 -3.47
CA GLY A 87 7.59 -15.00 -3.27
C GLY A 87 7.50 -15.41 -1.80
N LEU A 88 6.88 -14.58 -0.95
CA LEU A 88 6.73 -14.81 0.49
C LEU A 88 5.52 -15.71 0.80
N PRO A 89 5.55 -16.47 1.91
CA PRO A 89 4.41 -17.26 2.37
C PRO A 89 3.21 -16.39 2.77
N ASP A 90 2.01 -16.98 2.77
CA ASP A 90 0.78 -16.30 3.17
C ASP A 90 0.78 -15.93 4.66
N ASP A 91 1.29 -16.83 5.51
CA ASP A 91 1.48 -16.57 6.93
C ASP A 91 2.79 -15.82 7.16
N TRP A 92 2.69 -14.59 7.64
CA TRP A 92 3.86 -13.76 7.94
C TRP A 92 4.76 -14.38 9.01
N ARG A 93 4.22 -15.25 9.87
CA ARG A 93 4.98 -15.95 10.93
C ARG A 93 5.94 -17.00 10.38
N GLU A 94 5.75 -17.41 9.13
CA GLU A 94 6.64 -18.35 8.43
C GLU A 94 7.78 -17.64 7.68
N ILE A 95 7.84 -16.31 7.75
CA ILE A 95 8.89 -15.51 7.12
C ILE A 95 10.16 -15.60 7.97
N SER A 96 11.26 -16.01 7.34
CA SER A 96 12.59 -16.02 7.95
C SER A 96 13.49 -14.94 7.34
N GLU A 97 14.50 -14.50 8.09
CA GLU A 97 15.53 -13.57 7.58
C GLU A 97 16.21 -14.14 6.32
N ALA A 98 16.50 -15.44 6.30
CA ALA A 98 17.08 -16.10 5.14
C ALA A 98 16.18 -15.99 3.89
N ARG A 99 14.86 -15.96 4.05
CA ARG A 99 13.92 -15.77 2.92
C ARG A 99 13.77 -14.29 2.54
N LEU A 100 13.86 -13.38 3.50
CA LEU A 100 13.83 -11.92 3.26
C LEU A 100 15.11 -11.36 2.64
N PHE A 101 16.25 -12.00 2.87
CA PHE A 101 17.57 -11.47 2.46
C PHE A 101 18.41 -12.45 1.63
N GLY A 102 17.95 -13.68 1.42
CA GLY A 102 18.74 -14.75 0.78
C GLY A 102 18.94 -14.61 -0.73
N SER A 103 18.19 -13.75 -1.40
CA SER A 103 18.43 -13.39 -2.80
C SER A 103 19.17 -12.06 -2.87
N ASN A 104 20.35 -12.08 -3.49
CA ASN A 104 21.20 -10.91 -3.80
C ASN A 104 20.53 -9.87 -4.73
N GLN A 105 19.22 -10.02 -5.01
CA GLN A 105 18.37 -9.15 -5.83
C GLN A 105 17.09 -8.71 -5.10
N ASN A 106 16.98 -8.88 -3.77
CA ASN A 106 15.77 -8.43 -3.08
C ASN A 106 15.69 -6.91 -3.12
N ASN A 107 14.63 -6.41 -3.77
CA ASN A 107 14.28 -5.01 -3.75
C ASN A 107 13.98 -4.62 -2.30
N MET A 108 14.99 -4.08 -1.61
CA MET A 108 14.91 -3.68 -0.21
C MET A 108 13.75 -2.68 0.03
N VAL A 109 13.34 -1.94 -1.00
CA VAL A 109 12.16 -1.06 -0.93
C VAL A 109 10.88 -1.87 -0.76
N MET A 110 10.70 -2.94 -1.52
CA MET A 110 9.55 -3.85 -1.36
C MET A 110 9.52 -4.52 0.01
N VAL A 111 10.67 -5.02 0.49
CA VAL A 111 10.75 -5.64 1.82
C VAL A 111 10.35 -4.63 2.90
N ARG A 112 10.88 -3.41 2.83
CA ARG A 112 10.51 -2.34 3.77
C ARG A 112 9.03 -1.99 3.70
N PHE A 113 8.46 -1.92 2.50
CA PHE A 113 7.05 -1.65 2.32
C PHE A 113 6.17 -2.76 2.89
N TYR A 114 6.52 -4.03 2.65
CA TYR A 114 5.81 -5.18 3.23
C TYR A 114 5.74 -5.10 4.76
N LEU A 115 6.88 -4.82 5.41
CA LEU A 115 6.96 -4.66 6.86
C LEU A 115 6.19 -3.42 7.34
N LEU A 116 6.19 -2.34 6.56
CA LEU A 116 5.43 -1.14 6.84
C LEU A 116 3.92 -1.40 6.82
N CYS A 117 3.42 -2.19 5.86
CA CYS A 117 2.03 -2.64 5.84
C CYS A 117 1.66 -3.41 7.11
N LEU A 118 2.46 -4.42 7.50
CA LEU A 118 2.22 -5.19 8.73
C LEU A 118 2.15 -4.28 9.97
N LYS A 119 3.09 -3.34 10.09
CA LYS A 119 3.10 -2.37 11.18
C LYS A 119 1.87 -1.47 11.17
N GLY A 120 1.46 -1.00 9.99
CA GLY A 120 0.28 -0.17 9.79
C GLY A 120 -1.01 -0.91 10.15
N GLU A 121 -1.15 -2.16 9.72
CA GLU A 121 -2.27 -3.05 10.05
C GLU A 121 -2.39 -3.24 11.57
N ALA A 122 -1.29 -3.56 12.25
CA ALA A 122 -1.27 -3.68 13.71
C ALA A 122 -1.69 -2.38 14.42
N TYR A 123 -1.20 -1.23 13.93
CA TYR A 123 -1.64 0.07 14.46
C TYR A 123 -3.14 0.30 14.28
N MET A 124 -3.69 0.00 13.09
CA MET A 124 -5.11 0.18 12.80
C MET A 124 -5.99 -0.74 13.65
N LEU A 125 -5.59 -2.00 13.86
CA LEU A 125 -6.28 -2.93 14.77
C LEU A 125 -6.33 -2.39 16.20
N ILE A 126 -5.21 -1.87 16.71
CA ILE A 126 -5.15 -1.24 18.04
C ILE A 126 -6.09 -0.02 18.10
N ARG A 127 -6.11 0.82 17.06
CA ARG A 127 -7.01 1.99 16.99
C ARG A 127 -8.50 1.62 16.95
N GLN A 128 -8.81 0.42 16.49
CA GLN A 128 -10.15 -0.16 16.50
C GLN A 128 -10.48 -0.91 17.79
N GLY A 129 -9.52 -1.06 18.71
CA GLY A 129 -9.69 -1.84 19.95
C GLY A 129 -9.71 -3.36 19.74
N GLN A 130 -9.12 -3.84 18.64
CA GLN A 130 -9.01 -5.26 18.31
C GLN A 130 -7.57 -5.71 18.60
N PHE A 131 -7.38 -6.60 19.58
CA PHE A 131 -6.07 -7.14 19.99
C PHE A 131 -6.20 -8.56 20.54
#